data_AF-A0AA38LVV4-F1
#
_entry.id   AF-A0AA38LVV4-F1
#
_cell.length_a   1.000
_cell.length_b   1.000
_cell.length_c   1.000
_cell.angle_alpha   90.00
_cell.angle_beta   90.00
_cell.angle_gamma   90.00
#
_symmetry.space_group_name_H-M   'P 1'
#
loop_
_entity.id
_entity.type
_entity.pdbx_description
1 polymer ?
#
loop_
_entity_poly.entity_id
_entity_poly.type
_entity_poly.pdbx_seq_one_letter_code
_entity_poly.pdbx_strand_id
1 'polypeptide(L)'
;NPAAEEGLAAVGAVLRSIQIIPQIYKSYKTKSTHGLSSAFMLAWACTQLALGPYTIVQQFAIPLQIQPQAFAFFSAVSWSQCLHYGKEMSTIKAAACLVALLTVLAGAQVGSVFGLRAGRAAGTEVPVKVFGYLTWLRTFLSAPPQFYKIYQLREVVGISFTLLSIDITGAIFSILSLLFRAKADIPAIVTFALVVVQNGLVMLLALILNPRARARRAKEAALSPPTHSTDEKPTS
;
A
#
# COMPACT_ATOMS: atom_id res chain seq x y z
N ASN A 1 25.36 -11.81 -7.34
CA ASN A 1 25.31 -11.59 -8.81
C ASN A 1 24.54 -10.28 -9.02
N PRO A 2 25.22 -9.17 -9.36
CA PRO A 2 24.60 -7.84 -9.42
C PRO A 2 23.45 -7.73 -10.43
N ALA A 3 23.58 -8.38 -11.60
CA ALA A 3 22.54 -8.36 -12.63
C ALA A 3 21.26 -9.09 -12.16
N ALA A 4 21.42 -10.19 -11.42
CA ALA A 4 20.29 -10.90 -10.82
C ALA A 4 19.64 -10.07 -9.69
N GLU A 5 20.43 -9.39 -8.86
CA GLU A 5 19.92 -8.47 -7.82
C GLU A 5 19.06 -7.38 -8.45
N GLU A 6 19.56 -6.69 -9.48
CA GLU A 6 18.86 -5.60 -10.16
C GLU A 6 17.61 -6.07 -10.91
N GLY A 7 17.69 -7.18 -11.65
CA GLY A 7 16.56 -7.70 -12.41
C GLY A 7 15.39 -8.12 -11.51
N LEU A 8 15.67 -8.85 -10.43
CA LEU A 8 14.66 -9.27 -9.45
C LEU A 8 14.09 -8.07 -8.69
N ALA A 9 14.94 -7.10 -8.33
CA ALA A 9 14.53 -5.84 -7.75
C ALA A 9 13.59 -5.07 -8.68
N ALA A 10 13.88 -5.01 -9.98
CA ALA A 10 13.08 -4.30 -10.97
C ALA A 10 11.68 -4.89 -11.07
N VAL A 11 11.58 -6.21 -11.20
CA VAL A 11 10.29 -6.91 -11.25
C VAL A 11 9.51 -6.65 -9.97
N GLY A 12 10.15 -6.81 -8.80
CA GLY A 12 9.50 -6.57 -7.51
C GLY A 12 8.99 -5.12 -7.35
N ALA A 13 9.84 -4.14 -7.68
CA ALA A 13 9.54 -2.72 -7.58
C ALA A 13 8.36 -2.32 -8.49
N VAL A 14 8.35 -2.78 -9.75
CA VAL A 14 7.29 -2.47 -10.72
C VAL A 14 5.96 -3.05 -10.26
N LEU A 15 5.94 -4.34 -9.90
CA LEU A 15 4.72 -5.02 -9.45
C LEU A 15 4.09 -4.29 -8.26
N ARG A 16 4.90 -3.93 -7.25
CA ARG A 16 4.41 -3.24 -6.04
C ARG A 16 4.01 -1.79 -6.29
N SER A 17 4.64 -1.11 -7.24
CA SER A 17 4.28 0.27 -7.60
C SER A 17 2.93 0.34 -8.33
N ILE A 18 2.63 -0.66 -9.17
CA ILE A 18 1.40 -0.71 -9.97
C ILE A 18 0.15 -0.88 -9.08
N GLN A 19 0.27 -1.46 -7.88
CA GLN A 19 -0.90 -1.83 -7.07
C GLN A 19 -1.85 -0.67 -6.72
N ILE A 20 -1.32 0.56 -6.61
CA ILE A 20 -2.12 1.75 -6.27
C ILE A 20 -2.83 2.32 -7.52
N ILE A 21 -2.29 2.09 -8.71
CA ILE A 21 -2.77 2.68 -9.97
C ILE A 21 -4.24 2.35 -10.25
N PRO A 22 -4.73 1.09 -10.12
CA PRO A 22 -6.13 0.77 -10.33
C PRO A 22 -7.07 1.53 -9.38
N GLN A 23 -6.64 1.78 -8.15
CA GLN A 23 -7.43 2.55 -7.19
C GLN A 23 -7.51 4.02 -7.59
N ILE A 24 -6.39 4.61 -8.04
CA ILE A 24 -6.37 5.98 -8.57
C ILE A 24 -7.27 6.11 -9.81
N TYR A 25 -7.15 5.16 -10.73
CA TYR A 25 -7.94 5.14 -11.96
C TYR A 25 -9.43 4.97 -11.66
N LYS A 26 -9.79 4.05 -10.75
CA LYS A 26 -11.18 3.86 -10.30
C LYS A 26 -11.74 5.15 -9.73
N SER A 27 -11.05 5.79 -8.78
CA SER A 27 -11.47 7.06 -8.18
C SER A 27 -11.65 8.17 -9.24
N TYR A 28 -10.75 8.22 -10.24
CA TYR A 28 -10.85 9.16 -11.34
C TYR A 28 -12.05 8.88 -12.26
N LYS A 29 -12.37 7.60 -12.52
CA LYS A 29 -13.48 7.20 -13.38
C LYS A 29 -14.83 7.37 -12.69
N THR A 30 -14.93 6.99 -11.41
CA THR A 30 -16.18 7.09 -10.63
C THR A 30 -16.42 8.49 -10.08
N LYS A 31 -15.41 9.38 -10.14
CA LYS A 31 -15.44 10.73 -9.53
C LYS A 31 -15.88 10.71 -8.07
N SER A 32 -15.63 9.59 -7.39
CA SER A 32 -16.06 9.33 -6.03
C SER A 32 -14.99 8.50 -5.33
N THR A 33 -14.69 8.90 -4.10
CA THR A 33 -13.75 8.19 -3.22
C THR A 33 -14.48 7.53 -2.04
N HIS A 34 -15.77 7.23 -2.21
CA HIS A 34 -16.57 6.59 -1.18
C HIS A 34 -15.94 5.25 -0.71
N GLY A 35 -15.64 5.17 0.59
CA GLY A 35 -14.96 4.02 1.21
C GLY A 35 -13.42 4.09 1.23
N LEU A 36 -12.80 5.08 0.58
CA LEU A 36 -11.36 5.30 0.62
C LEU A 36 -10.99 6.28 1.73
N SER A 37 -10.22 5.83 2.72
CA SER A 37 -9.80 6.68 3.84
C SER A 37 -8.67 7.62 3.40
N SER A 38 -8.93 8.93 3.44
CA SER A 38 -7.92 9.97 3.16
C SER A 38 -6.75 9.91 4.14
N ALA A 39 -7.02 9.78 5.44
CA ALA A 39 -5.99 9.66 6.47
C ALA A 39 -5.06 8.45 6.22
N PHE A 40 -5.62 7.33 5.72
CA PHE A 40 -4.83 6.15 5.38
C PHE A 40 -3.88 6.41 4.20
N MET A 41 -4.34 7.06 3.14
CA MET A 41 -3.49 7.42 1.98
C MET A 41 -2.37 8.39 2.36
N LEU A 42 -2.66 9.36 3.23
CA LEU A 42 -1.65 10.28 3.76
C LEU A 42 -0.63 9.55 4.65
N ALA A 43 -1.11 8.69 5.55
CA ALA A 43 -0.23 7.87 6.38
C ALA A 43 0.70 7.02 5.52
N TRP A 44 0.17 6.38 4.46
CA TRP A 44 0.95 5.63 3.47
C TRP A 44 2.03 6.47 2.80
N ALA A 45 1.71 7.68 2.35
CA ALA A 45 2.72 8.59 1.79
C ALA A 45 3.82 8.92 2.82
N CYS A 46 3.44 9.22 4.07
CA CYS A 46 4.39 9.51 5.15
C CYS A 46 5.23 8.29 5.57
N THR A 47 4.71 7.07 5.45
CA THR A 47 5.48 5.85 5.77
C THR A 47 6.74 5.72 4.92
N GLN A 48 6.71 6.24 3.70
CA GLN A 48 7.83 6.20 2.76
C GLN A 48 8.98 7.13 3.16
N LEU A 49 8.76 8.06 4.10
CA LEU A 49 9.80 8.94 4.65
C LEU A 49 10.90 8.17 5.40
N ALA A 50 10.59 7.00 5.95
CA ALA A 50 11.61 6.15 6.56
C ALA A 50 12.22 5.17 5.55
N LEU A 51 11.39 4.55 4.71
CA LEU A 51 11.85 3.51 3.77
C LEU A 51 12.71 4.11 2.63
N GLY A 52 12.32 5.26 2.08
CA GLY A 52 13.06 5.91 0.98
C GLY A 52 14.51 6.20 1.35
N PRO A 53 14.78 7.03 2.37
CA PRO A 53 16.15 7.32 2.81
C PRO A 53 16.93 6.07 3.23
N TYR A 54 16.26 5.09 3.85
CA TYR A 54 16.88 3.83 4.23
C TYR A 54 17.44 3.07 3.02
N THR A 55 16.62 2.87 1.97
CA THR A 55 17.04 2.14 0.76
C THR A 55 18.13 2.87 -0.01
N ILE A 56 18.10 4.20 -0.06
CA ILE A 56 19.13 5.04 -0.70
C ILE A 56 20.45 4.94 0.07
N VAL A 57 20.42 5.09 1.40
CA VAL A 57 21.64 5.07 2.21
C VAL A 57 22.23 3.66 2.25
N GLN A 58 21.41 2.61 2.34
CA GLN A 58 21.86 1.23 2.25
C GLN A 58 22.31 0.81 0.85
N GLN A 59 22.21 1.70 -0.16
CA GLN A 59 22.63 1.44 -1.54
C GLN A 59 21.99 0.15 -2.07
N PHE A 60 20.66 0.05 -1.94
CA PHE A 60 19.89 -1.04 -2.56
C PHE A 60 19.91 -0.90 -4.08
N ALA A 61 19.54 -1.97 -4.81
CA ALA A 61 19.35 -1.89 -6.26
C ALA A 61 18.45 -0.70 -6.63
N ILE A 62 18.79 0.01 -7.72
CA ILE A 62 18.09 1.22 -8.16
C ILE A 62 16.55 1.07 -8.13
N PRO A 63 15.96 -0.06 -8.59
CA PRO A 63 14.51 -0.21 -8.54
C PRO A 63 13.93 -0.21 -7.12
N LEU A 64 14.63 -0.78 -6.12
CA LEU A 64 14.21 -0.76 -4.72
C LEU A 64 14.35 0.63 -4.09
N GLN A 65 15.20 1.50 -4.64
CA GLN A 65 15.27 2.91 -4.24
C GLN A 65 14.13 3.74 -4.85
N ILE A 66 13.75 3.45 -6.10
CA ILE A 66 12.67 4.15 -6.81
C ILE A 66 11.30 3.74 -6.28
N GLN A 67 11.12 2.47 -5.88
CA GLN A 67 9.84 1.93 -5.43
C GLN A 67 9.18 2.76 -4.31
N PRO A 68 9.85 3.11 -3.19
CA PRO A 68 9.27 3.93 -2.14
C PRO A 68 8.83 5.31 -2.63
N GLN A 69 9.54 5.87 -3.63
CA GLN A 69 9.24 7.18 -4.20
C GLN A 69 7.99 7.15 -5.07
N ALA A 70 7.90 6.16 -5.96
CA ALA A 70 6.71 5.92 -6.76
C ALA A 70 5.50 5.67 -5.85
N PHE A 71 5.67 4.88 -4.80
CA PHE A 71 4.61 4.57 -3.85
C PHE A 71 4.13 5.80 -3.07
N ALA A 72 5.06 6.65 -2.61
CA ALA A 72 4.76 7.91 -1.94
C ALA A 72 3.94 8.84 -2.86
N PHE A 73 4.39 8.96 -4.11
CA PHE A 73 3.73 9.78 -5.12
C PHE A 73 2.31 9.30 -5.41
N PHE A 74 2.13 8.01 -5.72
CA PHE A 74 0.79 7.46 -6.01
C PHE A 74 -0.14 7.56 -4.79
N SER A 75 0.37 7.33 -3.58
CA SER A 75 -0.42 7.52 -2.34
C SER A 75 -0.83 8.98 -2.15
N ALA A 76 0.06 9.94 -2.41
CA ALA A 76 -0.25 11.37 -2.34
C ALA A 76 -1.28 11.80 -3.40
N VAL A 77 -1.18 11.29 -4.63
CA VAL A 77 -2.18 11.52 -5.69
C VAL A 77 -3.54 10.97 -5.25
N SER A 78 -3.58 9.76 -4.72
CA SER A 78 -4.82 9.15 -4.21
C SER A 78 -5.41 9.95 -3.05
N TRP A 79 -4.58 10.48 -2.15
CA TRP A 79 -5.00 11.40 -1.08
C TRP A 79 -5.60 12.70 -1.64
N SER A 80 -4.98 13.30 -2.65
CA SER A 80 -5.50 14.50 -3.32
C SER A 80 -6.86 14.22 -3.99
N GLN A 81 -7.04 13.05 -4.60
CA GLN A 81 -8.35 12.62 -5.11
C GLN A 81 -9.39 12.50 -3.99
N CYS A 82 -9.03 12.04 -2.80
CA CYS A 82 -9.94 12.03 -1.64
C CYS A 82 -10.34 13.44 -1.20
N LEU A 83 -9.43 14.43 -1.29
CA LEU A 83 -9.76 15.82 -0.99
C LEU A 83 -10.72 16.40 -2.03
N HIS A 84 -10.44 16.16 -3.30
CA HIS A 84 -11.26 16.70 -4.39
C HIS A 84 -12.64 16.04 -4.47
N TYR A 85 -12.71 14.71 -4.53
CA TYR A 85 -13.96 13.96 -4.71
C TYR A 85 -14.69 13.63 -3.40
N GLY A 86 -13.99 13.58 -2.27
CA GLY A 86 -14.58 13.22 -0.98
C GLY A 86 -14.97 14.42 -0.11
N LYS A 87 -14.20 15.52 -0.18
CA LYS A 87 -14.47 16.76 0.56
C LYS A 87 -14.93 17.91 -0.34
N GLU A 88 -15.22 17.61 -1.61
CA GLU A 88 -15.67 18.59 -2.62
C GLU A 88 -14.76 19.83 -2.74
N MET A 89 -13.45 19.67 -2.44
CA MET A 89 -12.50 20.77 -2.61
C MET A 89 -12.31 21.08 -4.10
N SER A 90 -12.16 22.36 -4.45
CA SER A 90 -11.87 22.74 -5.84
C SER A 90 -10.56 22.11 -6.34
N THR A 91 -10.49 21.82 -7.64
CA THR A 91 -9.35 21.15 -8.28
C THR A 91 -8.03 21.87 -8.02
N ILE A 92 -8.05 23.21 -8.04
CA ILE A 92 -6.88 24.05 -7.77
C ILE A 92 -6.40 23.88 -6.33
N LYS A 93 -7.32 23.88 -5.35
CA LYS A 93 -6.95 23.68 -3.94
C LYS A 93 -6.41 22.27 -3.70
N ALA A 94 -7.03 21.25 -4.29
CA ALA A 94 -6.56 19.86 -4.17
C ALA A 94 -5.19 19.64 -4.82
N ALA A 95 -4.93 20.27 -5.98
CA ALA A 95 -3.63 20.25 -6.64
C ALA A 95 -2.56 21.02 -5.84
N ALA A 96 -2.90 22.19 -5.28
CA ALA A 96 -2.01 22.94 -4.41
C ALA A 96 -1.64 22.13 -3.15
N CYS A 97 -2.61 21.47 -2.52
CA CYS A 97 -2.36 20.57 -1.38
C CYS A 97 -1.44 19.39 -1.78
N LEU A 98 -1.64 18.81 -2.97
CA LEU A 98 -0.77 17.75 -3.48
C LEU A 98 0.67 18.23 -3.65
N VAL A 99 0.88 19.36 -4.32
CA VAL A 99 2.21 19.94 -4.56
C VAL A 99 2.89 20.31 -3.25
N ALA A 100 2.16 20.91 -2.32
CA ALA A 100 2.67 21.23 -0.99
C ALA A 100 3.11 19.96 -0.24
N LEU A 101 2.28 18.92 -0.23
CA LEU A 101 2.61 17.63 0.39
C LEU A 101 3.84 17.00 -0.25
N LEU A 102 3.90 16.93 -1.59
CA LEU A 102 5.05 16.35 -2.30
C LEU A 102 6.34 17.12 -2.03
N THR A 103 6.27 18.45 -1.97
CA THR A 103 7.42 19.31 -1.64
C THR A 103 7.92 19.02 -0.22
N VAL A 104 7.01 18.94 0.77
CA VAL A 104 7.37 18.62 2.15
C VAL A 104 7.96 17.22 2.26
N LEU A 105 7.36 16.22 1.60
CA LEU A 105 7.86 14.85 1.62
C LEU A 105 9.24 14.75 0.96
N ALA A 106 9.44 15.39 -0.19
CA ALA A 106 10.73 15.42 -0.89
C ALA A 106 11.80 16.11 -0.04
N GLY A 107 11.50 17.28 0.54
CA GLY A 107 12.43 17.99 1.42
C GLY A 107 12.81 17.17 2.65
N ALA A 108 11.83 16.55 3.31
CA ALA A 108 12.06 15.69 4.47
C ALA A 108 12.91 14.46 4.14
N GLN A 109 12.69 13.83 2.98
CA GLN A 109 13.51 12.70 2.56
C GLN A 109 14.93 13.12 2.21
N VAL A 110 15.11 14.19 1.45
CA VAL A 110 16.43 14.70 1.09
C VAL A 110 17.22 15.05 2.36
N GLY A 111 16.60 15.79 3.29
CA GLY A 111 17.18 16.09 4.60
C GLY A 111 17.54 14.83 5.39
N SER A 112 16.67 13.82 5.40
CA SER A 112 16.94 12.53 6.05
C SER A 112 18.11 11.80 5.40
N VAL A 113 18.20 11.77 4.07
CA VAL A 113 19.33 11.14 3.35
C VAL A 113 20.65 11.82 3.71
N PHE A 114 20.69 13.15 3.69
CA PHE A 114 21.90 13.89 4.08
C PHE A 114 22.26 13.66 5.54
N GLY A 115 21.28 13.69 6.46
CA GLY A 115 21.50 13.41 7.88
C GLY A 115 22.03 11.99 8.13
N LEU A 116 21.45 10.98 7.49
CA LEU A 116 21.89 9.59 7.59
C LEU A 116 23.29 9.38 6.99
N ARG A 117 23.61 10.04 5.86
CA ARG A 117 24.95 10.01 5.26
C ARG A 117 25.98 10.69 6.15
N ALA A 118 25.65 11.83 6.74
CA ALA A 118 26.50 12.52 7.69
C ALA A 118 26.77 11.66 8.94
N GLY A 119 25.74 10.99 9.47
CA GLY A 119 25.90 10.03 10.57
C GLY A 119 26.86 8.90 10.22
N ARG A 120 26.74 8.31 9.02
CA ARG A 120 27.70 7.30 8.54
C ARG A 120 29.11 7.84 8.40
N ALA A 121 29.27 9.05 7.87
CA ALA A 121 30.58 9.70 7.74
C ALA A 121 31.24 9.95 9.11
N ALA A 122 30.43 10.22 10.14
CA ALA A 122 30.87 10.31 11.53
C ALA A 122 31.09 8.94 12.21
N GLY A 123 31.00 7.84 11.46
CA GLY A 123 31.24 6.47 11.95
C GLY A 123 30.07 5.83 12.69
N THR A 124 28.88 6.45 12.72
CA THR A 124 27.70 5.88 13.37
C THR A 124 26.72 5.27 12.37
N GLU A 125 26.41 3.98 12.55
CA GLU A 125 25.36 3.29 11.80
C GLU A 125 24.00 3.30 12.51
N VAL A 126 23.94 3.83 13.74
CA VAL A 126 22.72 3.85 14.56
C VAL A 126 21.54 4.48 13.84
N PRO A 127 21.67 5.67 13.21
CA PRO A 127 20.55 6.31 12.53
C PRO A 127 19.97 5.46 11.40
N VAL A 128 20.83 4.76 10.65
CA VAL A 128 20.41 3.88 9.55
C VAL A 128 19.64 2.67 10.08
N LYS A 129 20.12 2.04 11.17
CA LYS A 129 19.43 0.92 11.82
C LYS A 129 18.07 1.34 12.36
N VAL A 130 17.96 2.51 12.98
CA VAL A 130 16.69 3.08 13.46
C VAL A 130 15.68 3.21 12.31
N PHE A 131 16.08 3.76 11.17
CA PHE A 131 15.20 3.87 10.00
C PHE A 131 14.75 2.51 9.45
N GLY A 132 15.64 1.50 9.49
CA GLY A 132 15.31 0.11 9.18
C GLY A 132 14.25 -0.46 10.13
N TYR A 133 14.45 -0.33 11.44
CA TYR A 133 13.50 -0.81 12.44
C TYR A 133 12.17 -0.06 12.42
N LEU A 134 12.17 1.25 12.15
CA LEU A 134 10.95 2.04 11.99
C LEU A 134 10.13 1.55 10.79
N THR A 135 10.79 1.15 9.72
CA THR A 135 10.13 0.57 8.54
C THR A 135 9.46 -0.75 8.90
N TRP A 136 10.22 -1.66 9.51
CA TRP A 136 9.72 -2.95 9.96
C TRP A 136 8.53 -2.82 10.92
N LEU A 137 8.67 -1.99 11.97
CA LEU A 137 7.64 -1.80 13.00
C LEU A 137 6.35 -1.26 12.40
N ARG A 138 6.47 -0.31 11.47
CA ARG A 138 5.31 0.29 10.82
C ARG A 138 4.58 -0.69 9.90
N THR A 139 5.33 -1.53 9.19
CA THR A 139 4.75 -2.64 8.40
C THR A 139 3.98 -3.58 9.32
N PHE A 140 4.58 -3.98 10.45
CA PHE A 140 3.89 -4.82 11.43
C PHE A 140 2.62 -4.17 11.99
N LEU A 141 2.68 -2.89 12.35
CA LEU A 141 1.55 -2.13 12.89
C LEU A 141 0.43 -1.87 11.86
N SER A 142 0.71 -2.02 10.56
CA SER A 142 -0.30 -1.88 9.52
C SER A 142 -1.29 -3.06 9.47
N ALA A 143 -0.91 -4.21 10.02
CA ALA A 143 -1.68 -5.46 9.95
C ALA A 143 -2.99 -5.47 10.75
N PRO A 144 -3.01 -5.07 12.05
CA PRO A 144 -4.17 -5.29 12.91
C PRO A 144 -5.48 -4.67 12.42
N PRO A 145 -5.53 -3.41 11.92
CA PRO A 145 -6.78 -2.82 11.44
C PRO A 145 -7.41 -3.59 10.28
N GLN A 146 -6.59 -4.21 9.43
CA GLN A 146 -7.04 -4.99 8.29
C GLN A 146 -7.66 -6.31 8.77
N PHE A 147 -6.98 -7.04 9.65
CA PHE A 147 -7.50 -8.29 10.20
C PHE A 147 -8.74 -8.10 11.07
N TYR A 148 -8.81 -7.02 11.84
CA TYR A 148 -9.98 -6.70 12.66
C TYR A 148 -11.24 -6.50 11.80
N LYS A 149 -11.13 -5.79 10.67
CA LYS A 149 -12.26 -5.64 9.73
C LYS A 149 -12.70 -6.97 9.11
N ILE A 150 -11.74 -7.81 8.71
CA ILE A 150 -12.04 -9.15 8.16
C ILE A 150 -12.75 -10.00 9.22
N TYR A 151 -12.30 -9.93 10.46
CA TYR A 151 -12.90 -10.64 11.58
C TYR A 151 -14.35 -10.19 11.85
N GLN A 152 -14.60 -8.88 11.88
CA GLN A 152 -15.95 -8.33 12.07
C GLN A 152 -16.90 -8.66 10.93
N LEU A 153 -16.47 -8.45 9.68
CA LEU A 153 -17.33 -8.64 8.50
C LEU A 153 -17.51 -10.12 8.14
N ARG A 154 -16.63 -11.00 8.64
CA ARG A 154 -16.52 -12.42 8.24
C ARG A 154 -16.47 -12.61 6.71
N GLU A 155 -15.99 -11.59 6.01
CA GLU A 155 -15.84 -11.52 4.57
C GLU A 155 -14.69 -10.56 4.25
N VAL A 156 -13.89 -10.90 3.24
CA VAL A 156 -12.86 -10.00 2.72
C VAL A 156 -13.48 -9.15 1.61
N VAL A 157 -13.95 -7.97 1.98
CA VAL A 157 -14.62 -7.02 1.07
C VAL A 157 -13.63 -5.99 0.54
N GLY A 158 -13.66 -5.75 -0.78
CA GLY A 158 -12.94 -4.64 -1.41
C GLY A 158 -11.47 -4.88 -1.75
N ILE A 159 -10.94 -6.09 -1.53
CA ILE A 159 -9.56 -6.45 -1.89
C ILE A 159 -9.56 -7.25 -3.20
N SER A 160 -8.81 -6.78 -4.20
CA SER A 160 -8.62 -7.50 -5.45
C SER A 160 -7.60 -8.62 -5.27
N PHE A 161 -8.02 -9.87 -5.47
CA PHE A 161 -7.14 -11.05 -5.42
C PHE A 161 -5.94 -10.89 -6.36
N THR A 162 -6.14 -10.32 -7.55
CA THR A 162 -5.05 -10.07 -8.51
C THR A 162 -4.02 -9.10 -7.96
N LEU A 163 -4.45 -8.00 -7.33
CA LEU A 163 -3.53 -7.00 -6.77
C LEU A 163 -2.78 -7.57 -5.56
N LEU A 164 -3.46 -8.39 -4.76
CA LEU A 164 -2.85 -9.07 -3.62
C LEU A 164 -1.77 -10.07 -4.08
N SER A 165 -2.04 -10.84 -5.13
CA SER A 165 -1.04 -11.76 -5.73
C SER A 165 0.17 -11.01 -6.29
N ILE A 166 -0.06 -9.86 -6.93
CA ILE A 166 1.00 -9.00 -7.47
C ILE A 166 1.90 -8.48 -6.34
N ASP A 167 1.34 -8.03 -5.22
CA ASP A 167 2.13 -7.51 -4.08
C ASP A 167 2.94 -8.63 -3.41
N ILE A 168 2.35 -9.82 -3.19
CA ILE A 168 3.06 -10.99 -2.65
C ILE A 168 4.23 -11.38 -3.56
N THR A 169 3.95 -11.50 -4.86
CA THR A 169 4.97 -11.87 -5.85
C THR A 169 6.09 -10.84 -5.89
N GLY A 170 5.74 -9.55 -5.89
CA GLY A 170 6.72 -8.48 -5.86
C GLY A 170 7.59 -8.50 -4.60
N ALA A 171 7.01 -8.79 -3.43
CA ALA A 171 7.75 -8.90 -2.18
C ALA A 171 8.70 -10.12 -2.17
N ILE A 172 8.30 -11.25 -2.74
CA ILE A 172 9.18 -12.43 -2.91
C ILE A 172 10.37 -12.07 -3.80
N PHE A 173 10.14 -11.39 -4.93
CA PHE A 173 11.22 -10.94 -5.82
C PHE A 173 12.17 -9.96 -5.13
N SER A 174 11.66 -9.04 -4.30
CA SER A 174 12.49 -8.16 -3.48
C SER A 174 13.34 -8.92 -2.46
N ILE A 175 12.81 -9.97 -1.82
CA ILE A 175 13.59 -10.83 -0.91
C ILE A 175 14.69 -11.55 -1.69
N LEU A 176 14.36 -12.18 -2.81
CA LEU A 176 15.33 -12.89 -3.65
C LEU A 176 16.46 -11.96 -4.09
N SER A 177 16.14 -10.73 -4.51
CA SER A 177 17.12 -9.69 -4.82
C SER A 177 18.07 -9.43 -3.64
N LEU A 178 17.54 -9.26 -2.42
CA LEU A 178 18.34 -9.04 -1.22
C LEU A 178 19.23 -10.23 -0.85
N LEU A 179 18.85 -11.47 -1.18
CA LEU A 179 19.66 -12.66 -0.94
C LEU A 179 20.89 -12.72 -1.88
N PHE A 180 20.86 -12.03 -3.02
CA PHE A 180 22.01 -11.98 -3.94
C PHE A 180 23.05 -10.91 -3.59
N ARG A 181 22.80 -10.10 -2.53
CA ARG A 181 23.75 -9.11 -2.01
C ARG A 181 24.88 -9.76 -1.22
N ALA A 182 26.05 -9.11 -1.25
CA ALA A 182 27.19 -9.50 -0.43
C ALA A 182 26.97 -9.29 1.08
N LYS A 183 26.10 -8.34 1.46
CA LYS A 183 25.70 -8.08 2.85
C LYS A 183 24.19 -8.18 2.97
N ALA A 184 23.72 -9.19 3.71
CA ALA A 184 22.31 -9.38 3.99
C ALA A 184 21.78 -8.27 4.91
N ASP A 185 20.72 -7.59 4.47
CA ASP A 185 20.03 -6.57 5.25
C ASP A 185 18.81 -7.20 5.94
N ILE A 186 19.02 -7.67 7.17
CA ILE A 186 17.98 -8.36 7.95
C ILE A 186 16.71 -7.51 8.12
N PRO A 187 16.78 -6.21 8.49
CA PRO A 187 15.58 -5.39 8.61
C PRO A 187 14.75 -5.32 7.32
N ALA A 188 15.39 -5.21 6.16
CA ALA A 188 14.70 -5.21 4.88
C ALA A 188 14.06 -6.57 4.57
N ILE A 189 14.81 -7.67 4.75
CA ILE A 189 14.30 -9.03 4.53
C ILE A 189 13.07 -9.29 5.40
N VAL A 190 13.13 -8.95 6.69
CA VAL A 190 12.00 -9.13 7.61
C VAL A 190 10.81 -8.26 7.19
N THR A 191 11.05 -7.03 6.74
CA THR A 191 9.99 -6.14 6.24
C THR A 191 9.27 -6.77 5.04
N PHE A 192 9.99 -7.26 4.03
CA PHE A 192 9.37 -7.91 2.88
C PHE A 192 8.73 -9.26 3.24
N ALA A 193 9.32 -10.03 4.17
CA ALA A 193 8.73 -11.28 4.64
C ALA A 193 7.40 -11.04 5.38
N LEU A 194 7.31 -10.01 6.21
CA LEU A 194 6.05 -9.60 6.85
C LEU A 194 4.98 -9.27 5.83
N VAL A 195 5.33 -8.57 4.75
CA VAL A 195 4.39 -8.27 3.64
C VAL A 195 3.88 -9.57 3.01
N VAL A 196 4.77 -10.53 2.73
CA VAL A 196 4.37 -11.84 2.18
C VAL A 196 3.42 -12.57 3.13
N VAL A 197 3.76 -12.65 4.43
CA VAL A 197 2.95 -13.36 5.44
C VAL A 197 1.60 -12.69 5.62
N GLN A 198 1.56 -11.37 5.80
CA GLN A 198 0.34 -10.62 6.03
C GLN A 198 -0.61 -10.72 4.84
N ASN A 199 -0.11 -10.45 3.63
CA ASN A 199 -0.94 -10.53 2.42
C ASN A 199 -1.32 -11.98 2.09
N GLY A 200 -0.43 -12.95 2.33
CA GLY A 200 -0.74 -14.37 2.20
C GLY A 200 -1.86 -14.82 3.14
N LEU A 201 -1.85 -14.35 4.39
CA LEU A 201 -2.91 -14.65 5.34
C LEU A 201 -4.25 -14.00 4.92
N VAL A 202 -4.22 -12.76 4.43
CA VAL A 202 -5.42 -12.11 3.87
C VAL A 202 -5.95 -12.89 2.66
N MET A 203 -5.07 -13.38 1.78
CA MET A 203 -5.43 -14.20 0.62
C MET A 203 -6.13 -15.49 1.07
N LEU A 204 -5.56 -16.20 2.04
CA LEU A 204 -6.15 -17.44 2.60
C LEU A 204 -7.51 -17.17 3.23
N LEU A 205 -7.64 -16.11 4.04
CA LEU A 205 -8.91 -15.71 4.63
C LEU A 205 -9.94 -15.37 3.55
N ALA A 206 -9.54 -14.69 2.48
CA ALA A 206 -10.44 -14.35 1.38
C ALA A 206 -10.93 -15.59 0.63
N LEU A 207 -10.07 -16.59 0.42
CA LEU A 207 -10.44 -17.86 -0.20
C LEU A 207 -11.41 -18.69 0.67
N ILE A 208 -11.32 -18.59 2.00
CA ILE A 208 -12.19 -19.34 2.91
C ILE A 208 -13.50 -18.60 3.18
N LEU A 209 -13.44 -17.30 3.46
CA LEU A 209 -14.58 -16.49 3.92
C LEU A 209 -15.47 -16.02 2.77
N ASN A 210 -14.94 -15.68 1.60
CA ASN A 210 -15.77 -15.14 0.51
C ASN A 210 -16.73 -16.18 -0.10
N PRO A 211 -16.37 -17.46 -0.29
CA PRO A 211 -17.33 -18.49 -0.67
C PRO A 211 -18.40 -18.72 0.40
N ARG A 212 -18.02 -18.72 1.68
CA ARG A 212 -18.96 -18.87 2.81
C ARG A 212 -19.95 -17.69 2.88
N ALA A 213 -19.48 -16.47 2.69
CA ALA A 213 -20.32 -15.27 2.63
C ALA A 213 -21.27 -15.30 1.42
N ARG A 214 -20.80 -15.78 0.26
CA ARG A 214 -21.68 -16.00 -0.92
C ARG A 214 -22.75 -17.05 -0.64
N ALA A 215 -22.40 -18.18 -0.04
CA ALA A 215 -23.37 -19.21 0.34
C ALA A 215 -24.39 -18.68 1.36
N ARG A 216 -23.97 -17.85 2.32
CA ARG A 216 -24.87 -17.20 3.28
C ARG A 216 -25.85 -16.25 2.58
N ARG A 217 -25.36 -15.36 1.70
CA ARG A 217 -26.21 -14.44 0.93
C ARG A 217 -27.19 -15.18 0.02
N ALA A 218 -26.77 -16.29 -0.59
CA ALA A 218 -27.65 -17.13 -1.40
C ALA A 218 -28.79 -17.76 -0.58
N LYS A 219 -28.50 -18.20 0.65
CA LYS A 219 -29.52 -18.71 1.58
C LYS A 219 -30.48 -17.60 2.03
N GLU A 220 -29.96 -16.43 2.40
CA GLU A 220 -30.78 -15.27 2.81
C GLU A 220 -31.68 -14.80 1.65
N ALA A 221 -31.18 -14.75 0.42
CA ALA A 221 -31.98 -14.41 -0.76
C ALA A 221 -33.07 -15.44 -1.08
N ALA A 222 -32.83 -16.73 -0.79
CA ALA A 222 -33.83 -17.79 -0.97
C ALA A 222 -34.92 -17.78 0.13
N LEU A 223 -34.66 -17.13 1.27
CA LEU A 223 -35.59 -17.02 2.40
C LEU A 223 -36.43 -15.73 2.36
N SER A 224 -36.04 -14.72 1.56
CA SER A 224 -36.83 -13.51 1.35
C SER A 224 -38.00 -13.79 0.38
N PRO A 225 -39.27 -13.67 0.80
CA PRO A 225 -40.41 -13.84 -0.10
C PRO A 225 -40.41 -12.75 -1.20
N PRO A 226 -40.98 -13.02 -2.39
CA PRO A 226 -41.05 -12.03 -3.45
C PRO A 226 -41.82 -10.80 -2.94
N THR A 227 -41.17 -9.65 -2.95
CA THR A 227 -41.82 -8.36 -2.74
C THR A 227 -42.84 -8.21 -3.88
N HIS A 228 -44.11 -8.49 -3.59
CA HIS A 228 -45.20 -8.14 -4.50
C HIS A 228 -45.12 -6.64 -4.75
N SER A 229 -44.72 -6.27 -5.96
CA SER A 229 -45.04 -4.97 -6.54
C SER A 229 -46.55 -4.93 -6.68
N THR A 230 -47.24 -4.36 -5.69
CA THR A 230 -48.59 -3.85 -5.89
C THR A 230 -48.49 -2.71 -6.90
N ASP A 231 -48.72 -3.04 -8.16
CA ASP A 231 -49.19 -2.09 -9.16
C ASP A 231 -50.51 -1.50 -8.63
N GLU A 232 -50.42 -0.33 -8.02
CA GLU A 232 -51.58 0.54 -7.86
C GLU A 232 -51.97 1.05 -9.25
N LYS A 233 -53.01 0.41 -9.82
CA LYS A 233 -53.76 0.94 -10.96
C LYS A 233 -54.24 2.37 -10.62
N PRO A 234 -54.16 3.33 -11.55
CA PRO A 234 -54.82 4.61 -11.37
C PRO A 234 -56.33 4.41 -11.53
N THR A 235 -57.09 4.62 -10.47
CA THR A 235 -58.55 4.77 -10.54
C THR A 235 -58.88 6.22 -10.93
N SER A 236 -59.46 6.34 -12.13
CA SER A 236 -60.39 7.35 -12.66
C SER A 236 -60.31 8.79 -12.16
#